data_AF-A0A9J6G1Q4-F1
#
_entry.id   AF-A0A9J6G1Q4-F1
#
_cell.length_a   1.000
_cell.length_b   1.000
_cell.length_c   1.000
_cell.angle_alpha   90.00
_cell.angle_beta   90.00
_cell.angle_gamma   90.00
#
_symmetry.space_group_name_H-M   'P 1'
#
loop_
_entity.id
_entity.type
_entity.pdbx_description
1 polymer ?
#
loop_
_entity_poly.entity_id
_entity_poly.type
_entity_poly.pdbx_seq_one_letter_code
_entity_poly.pdbx_strand_id
1 'polypeptide(L)'
;MAAVLEASSGSETECLHKNESYPHECMPEKEELAAKYKEQANEHFKKQEFNAAIELYSKAIEVDPYKAVYYGNRSFAYLKTECFGYALMDASKAIELDRTYLKGYYRRAAAYMSLGKFKQALKDFEAVTKARPQDRDASAKYNECLKVVRRIAFERAIAVDDSKKSVADSIDIEAMCIEDDYRGPQLQDGRVTLEFMRELMETFKAGRKLHRKYAYKMLVDAKALFESLPSLVDISVPKDCKFTICGDIHGQFFDLMNIFELNGLPSETNPYLFNGDFVDRGSFSVECIFTLLGFKLLYPNHMYMSRGNHESQTMNQMYGFEGEVKAKYTPKMAELFTEVFNWLPLAHLINERVLVMHGGLFSDDSVTLDDIRKTPRNRQPPEEGVMCELLWSDPQPQDGRSPSKRGVGIHFGPDVTRRFLERNRLDYVVRSHEVKADGYEVAHGGKCITVFSAPNYWSVGWGKISSRV
;
A
#
# COMPACT_ATOMS: atom_id res chain seq x y z
N MET A 1 -38.77 9.66 65.59
CA MET A 1 -38.58 8.23 65.96
C MET A 1 -37.12 7.89 65.81
N ALA A 2 -36.36 8.13 66.87
CA ALA A 2 -34.99 7.69 67.02
C ALA A 2 -34.97 6.18 67.30
N ALA A 3 -33.98 5.48 66.75
CA ALA A 3 -33.49 4.23 67.30
C ALA A 3 -31.98 4.14 67.01
N VAL A 4 -31.22 4.57 68.01
CA VAL A 4 -29.84 4.19 68.29
C VAL A 4 -29.91 2.87 69.07
N LEU A 5 -29.07 1.89 68.77
CA LEU A 5 -28.58 0.80 69.64
C LEU A 5 -27.42 0.13 68.86
N GLU A 6 -26.17 0.49 69.16
CA GLU A 6 -25.27 -0.10 70.17
C GLU A 6 -24.30 -1.12 69.56
N ALA A 7 -23.02 -0.84 69.78
CA ALA A 7 -21.89 -1.66 69.39
C ALA A 7 -21.59 -2.68 70.50
N SER A 8 -21.17 -3.89 70.12
CA SER A 8 -20.37 -4.76 70.99
C SER A 8 -19.14 -5.27 70.22
N SER A 9 -18.02 -5.27 70.94
CA SER A 9 -16.62 -5.33 70.52
C SER A 9 -16.04 -6.74 70.40
N GLY A 10 -15.02 -6.87 69.53
CA GLY A 10 -13.93 -7.86 69.57
C GLY A 10 -14.21 -9.17 68.83
N SER A 11 -13.28 -9.83 68.14
CA SER A 11 -11.85 -9.59 67.85
C SER A 11 -11.45 -10.50 66.67
N GLU A 12 -10.51 -10.02 65.87
CA GLU A 12 -9.49 -10.81 65.13
C GLU A 12 -9.88 -11.74 63.96
N THR A 13 -9.31 -11.36 62.80
CA THR A 13 -8.71 -12.20 61.75
C THR A 13 -9.57 -13.25 61.04
N GLU A 14 -9.98 -12.95 59.80
CA GLU A 14 -9.48 -13.66 58.61
C GLU A 14 -9.98 -12.97 57.33
N CYS A 15 -9.03 -12.45 56.55
CA CYS A 15 -9.27 -11.84 55.26
C CYS A 15 -9.37 -12.95 54.21
N LEU A 16 -10.58 -13.42 53.90
CA LEU A 16 -10.81 -14.33 52.78
C LEU A 16 -10.83 -13.53 51.47
N HIS A 17 -9.64 -13.17 50.99
CA HIS A 17 -9.42 -12.95 49.56
C HIS A 17 -9.61 -14.30 48.85
N LYS A 18 -10.81 -14.53 48.29
CA LYS A 18 -10.96 -15.52 47.22
C LYS A 18 -10.28 -14.96 45.97
N ASN A 19 -9.00 -15.28 45.83
CA ASN A 19 -8.30 -15.32 44.56
C ASN A 19 -8.99 -16.39 43.69
N GLU A 20 -9.80 -15.98 42.73
CA GLU A 20 -10.11 -16.82 41.58
C GLU A 20 -8.89 -16.80 40.64
N SER A 21 -7.88 -17.60 40.97
CA SER A 21 -6.83 -17.98 40.03
C SER A 21 -7.40 -19.05 39.10
N TYR A 22 -7.72 -18.69 37.86
CA TYR A 22 -8.02 -19.67 36.82
C TYR A 22 -6.73 -20.45 36.48
N PRO A 23 -6.68 -21.78 36.65
CA PRO A 23 -5.59 -22.57 36.11
C PRO A 23 -5.93 -22.86 34.64
N HIS A 24 -5.39 -22.05 33.73
CA HIS A 24 -5.42 -22.33 32.30
C HIS A 24 -4.27 -23.29 31.94
N GLU A 25 -4.35 -24.53 32.39
CA GLU A 25 -3.45 -25.58 31.91
C GLU A 25 -4.08 -26.26 30.69
N CYS A 26 -3.44 -26.06 29.53
CA CYS A 26 -3.72 -26.84 28.33
C CYS A 26 -3.33 -28.30 28.62
N MET A 27 -4.19 -29.26 28.27
CA MET A 27 -3.87 -30.69 28.45
C MET A 27 -2.53 -31.03 27.76
N PRO A 28 -1.63 -31.83 28.36
CA PRO A 28 -0.30 -32.12 27.80
C PRO A 28 -0.33 -32.61 26.33
N GLU A 29 -1.33 -33.41 25.97
CA GLU A 29 -1.53 -33.90 24.59
C GLU A 29 -1.84 -32.77 23.59
N LYS A 30 -2.57 -31.73 24.03
CA LYS A 30 -2.87 -30.54 23.22
C LYS A 30 -1.64 -29.64 23.08
N GLU A 31 -0.84 -29.51 24.12
CA GLU A 31 0.44 -28.78 24.04
C GLU A 31 1.41 -29.44 23.04
N GLU A 32 1.50 -30.77 23.04
CA GLU A 32 2.34 -31.51 22.09
C GLU A 32 1.84 -31.35 20.65
N LEU A 33 0.52 -31.41 20.44
CA LEU A 33 -0.09 -31.19 19.13
C LEU A 33 0.14 -29.76 18.61
N ALA A 34 -0.04 -28.73 19.45
CA ALA A 34 0.24 -27.35 19.09
C ALA A 34 1.73 -27.13 18.76
N ALA A 35 2.63 -27.75 19.54
CA ALA A 35 4.07 -27.72 19.27
C ALA A 35 4.42 -28.37 17.92
N LYS A 36 3.76 -29.47 17.55
CA LYS A 36 3.92 -30.12 16.25
C LYS A 36 3.49 -29.21 15.09
N TYR A 37 2.32 -28.58 15.19
CA TYR A 37 1.88 -27.61 14.17
C TYR A 37 2.85 -26.45 14.04
N LYS A 38 3.37 -25.92 15.16
CA LYS A 38 4.40 -24.87 15.14
C LYS A 38 5.69 -25.33 14.45
N GLU A 39 6.18 -26.54 14.68
CA GLU A 39 7.39 -27.02 13.99
C GLU A 39 7.17 -27.20 12.48
N GLN A 40 6.03 -27.76 12.07
CA GLN A 40 5.67 -27.83 10.65
C GLN A 40 5.61 -26.43 10.03
N ALA A 41 4.99 -25.47 10.74
CA ALA A 41 4.95 -24.08 10.31
C ALA A 41 6.36 -23.47 10.17
N ASN A 42 7.28 -23.76 11.09
CA ASN A 42 8.68 -23.34 11.01
C ASN A 42 9.37 -23.91 9.76
N GLU A 43 9.10 -25.16 9.39
CA GLU A 43 9.66 -25.80 8.19
C GLU A 43 9.17 -25.13 6.90
N HIS A 44 7.85 -24.91 6.79
CA HIS A 44 7.26 -24.15 5.68
C HIS A 44 7.84 -22.73 5.63
N PHE A 45 7.97 -22.06 6.78
CA PHE A 45 8.58 -20.73 6.86
C PHE A 45 10.03 -20.72 6.35
N LYS A 46 10.85 -21.72 6.70
CA LYS A 46 12.23 -21.85 6.20
C LYS A 46 12.29 -22.06 4.69
N LYS A 47 11.30 -22.76 4.13
CA LYS A 47 11.11 -22.93 2.67
C LYS A 47 10.51 -21.70 1.98
N GLN A 48 10.27 -20.63 2.74
CA GLN A 48 9.59 -19.40 2.29
C GLN A 48 8.12 -19.61 1.89
N GLU A 49 7.50 -20.71 2.32
CA GLU A 49 6.08 -21.01 2.12
C GLU A 49 5.24 -20.34 3.23
N PHE A 50 5.31 -19.01 3.34
CA PHE A 50 4.73 -18.24 4.45
C PHE A 50 3.21 -18.41 4.62
N ASN A 51 2.41 -18.60 3.55
CA ASN A 51 0.95 -18.82 3.68
C ASN A 51 0.63 -20.16 4.35
N ALA A 52 1.31 -21.24 3.93
CA ALA A 52 1.20 -22.54 4.59
C ALA A 52 1.67 -22.47 6.05
N ALA A 53 2.73 -21.70 6.32
CA ALA A 53 3.18 -21.44 7.69
C ALA A 53 2.12 -20.70 8.52
N ILE A 54 1.44 -19.68 7.96
CA ILE A 54 0.36 -18.93 8.62
C ILE A 54 -0.80 -19.86 8.99
N GLU A 55 -1.23 -20.74 8.08
CA GLU A 55 -2.29 -21.72 8.36
C GLU A 55 -1.91 -22.65 9.51
N LEU A 56 -0.69 -23.18 9.50
CA LEU A 56 -0.21 -24.09 10.54
C LEU A 56 -0.01 -23.39 11.90
N TYR A 57 0.50 -22.15 11.92
CA TYR A 57 0.52 -21.37 13.16
C TYR A 57 -0.89 -21.07 13.67
N SER A 58 -1.86 -20.87 12.78
CA SER A 58 -3.26 -20.66 13.17
C SER A 58 -3.84 -21.90 13.82
N LYS A 59 -3.58 -23.09 13.27
CA LYS A 59 -3.93 -24.37 13.92
C LYS A 59 -3.25 -24.53 15.28
N ALA A 60 -1.98 -24.15 15.41
CA ALA A 60 -1.30 -24.18 16.71
C ALA A 60 -1.99 -23.27 17.75
N ILE A 61 -2.42 -22.08 17.34
CA ILE A 61 -3.12 -21.10 18.19
C ILE A 61 -4.53 -21.57 18.54
N GLU A 62 -5.25 -22.20 17.62
CA GLU A 62 -6.57 -22.79 17.88
C GLU A 62 -6.51 -23.88 18.95
N VAL A 63 -5.42 -24.67 18.97
CA VAL A 63 -5.20 -25.73 19.96
C VAL A 63 -4.72 -25.17 21.30
N ASP A 64 -3.76 -24.24 21.28
CA ASP A 64 -3.21 -23.60 22.47
C ASP A 64 -3.01 -22.07 22.24
N PRO A 65 -3.98 -21.24 22.64
CA PRO A 65 -3.97 -19.80 22.39
C PRO A 65 -3.14 -19.00 23.41
N TYR A 66 -2.43 -19.65 24.34
CA TYR A 66 -1.76 -18.98 25.45
C TYR A 66 -0.24 -18.84 25.27
N LYS A 67 0.35 -19.45 24.24
CA LYS A 67 1.81 -19.34 23.99
C LYS A 67 2.14 -18.16 23.09
N ALA A 68 2.87 -17.18 23.65
CA ALA A 68 3.35 -16.00 22.94
C ALA A 68 4.15 -16.32 21.66
N VAL A 69 4.88 -17.44 21.64
CA VAL A 69 5.73 -17.82 20.50
C VAL A 69 4.93 -18.06 19.22
N TYR A 70 3.70 -18.58 19.30
CA TYR A 70 2.89 -18.89 18.13
C TYR A 70 2.47 -17.60 17.42
N TYR A 71 1.92 -16.65 18.18
CA TYR A 71 1.60 -15.31 17.68
C TYR A 71 2.85 -14.58 17.18
N GLY A 72 3.97 -14.66 17.90
CA GLY A 72 5.22 -14.04 17.46
C GLY A 72 5.75 -14.57 16.13
N ASN A 73 5.62 -15.87 15.89
CA ASN A 73 6.04 -16.49 14.64
C ASN A 73 5.06 -16.23 13.50
N ARG A 74 3.74 -16.28 13.77
CA ARG A 74 2.71 -15.95 12.78
C ARG A 74 2.75 -14.48 12.38
N SER A 75 2.99 -13.58 13.34
CA SER A 75 3.30 -12.17 13.09
C SER A 75 4.48 -12.01 12.13
N PHE A 76 5.54 -12.82 12.29
CA PHE A 76 6.67 -12.77 11.37
C PHE A 76 6.30 -13.25 9.97
N ALA A 77 5.48 -14.28 9.85
CA ALA A 77 4.96 -14.73 8.56
C ALA A 77 4.10 -13.63 7.92
N TYR A 78 3.23 -12.96 8.68
CA TYR A 78 2.47 -11.82 8.21
C TYR A 78 3.33 -10.63 7.77
N LEU A 79 4.46 -10.34 8.43
CA LEU A 79 5.42 -9.34 7.94
C LEU A 79 6.01 -9.72 6.59
N LYS A 80 6.22 -11.03 6.34
CA LYS A 80 6.78 -11.54 5.09
C LYS A 80 5.77 -11.59 3.96
N THR A 81 4.48 -11.64 4.28
CA THR A 81 3.36 -11.54 3.33
C THR A 81 2.71 -10.15 3.36
N GLU A 82 3.35 -9.18 4.01
CA GLU A 82 2.96 -7.76 4.04
C GLU A 82 1.56 -7.48 4.60
N CYS A 83 1.05 -8.43 5.39
CA CYS A 83 -0.15 -8.30 6.19
C CYS A 83 0.20 -7.56 7.49
N PHE A 84 0.67 -6.31 7.38
CA PHE A 84 1.26 -5.57 8.50
C PHE A 84 0.28 -5.31 9.65
N GLY A 85 -1.02 -5.18 9.36
CA GLY A 85 -2.07 -5.08 10.38
C GLY A 85 -2.19 -6.35 11.22
N TYR A 86 -2.26 -7.51 10.57
CA TYR A 86 -2.27 -8.80 11.28
C TYR A 86 -0.95 -9.08 12.00
N ALA A 87 0.19 -8.70 11.40
CA ALA A 87 1.48 -8.76 12.07
C ALA A 87 1.48 -7.92 13.37
N LEU A 88 0.92 -6.71 13.33
CA LEU A 88 0.82 -5.82 14.47
C LEU A 88 -0.09 -6.40 15.57
N MET A 89 -1.24 -6.95 15.19
CA MET A 89 -2.19 -7.59 16.12
C MET A 89 -1.55 -8.79 16.82
N ASP A 90 -0.97 -9.72 16.07
CA ASP A 90 -0.32 -10.91 16.63
C ASP A 90 0.90 -10.54 17.49
N ALA A 91 1.72 -9.59 17.06
CA ALA A 91 2.86 -9.14 17.87
C ALA A 91 2.40 -8.50 19.19
N SER A 92 1.30 -7.74 19.16
CA SER A 92 0.70 -7.17 20.37
C SER A 92 0.17 -8.26 21.29
N LYS A 93 -0.52 -9.28 20.75
CA LYS A 93 -1.00 -10.42 21.53
C LYS A 93 0.14 -11.23 22.14
N ALA A 94 1.24 -11.42 21.40
CA ALA A 94 2.44 -12.09 21.93
C ALA A 94 3.01 -11.36 23.15
N ILE A 95 3.07 -10.02 23.12
CA ILE A 95 3.56 -9.19 24.23
C ILE A 95 2.56 -9.19 25.41
N GLU A 96 1.27 -9.24 25.12
CA GLU A 96 0.21 -9.35 26.14
C GLU A 96 0.34 -10.67 26.92
N LEU A 97 0.58 -11.78 26.21
CA LEU A 97 0.77 -13.11 26.79
C LEU A 97 2.10 -13.24 27.54
N ASP A 98 3.19 -12.68 26.99
CA ASP A 98 4.52 -12.67 27.62
C ASP A 98 5.25 -11.36 27.37
N ARG A 99 5.27 -10.50 28.40
CA ARG A 99 5.97 -9.20 28.36
C ARG A 99 7.50 -9.33 28.29
N THR A 100 8.06 -10.51 28.56
CA THR A 100 9.49 -10.78 28.44
C THR A 100 9.89 -11.29 27.06
N TYR A 101 8.90 -11.60 26.21
CA TYR A 101 9.12 -12.08 24.84
C TYR A 101 9.59 -10.95 23.90
N LEU A 102 10.89 -10.66 23.94
CA LEU A 102 11.51 -9.57 23.17
C LEU A 102 11.29 -9.66 21.64
N LYS A 103 11.16 -10.87 21.10
CA LYS A 103 10.82 -11.06 19.68
C LYS A 103 9.47 -10.41 19.34
N GLY A 104 8.49 -10.42 20.26
CA GLY A 104 7.20 -9.75 20.10
C GLY A 104 7.36 -8.25 19.85
N TYR A 105 8.14 -7.55 20.70
CA TYR A 105 8.45 -6.13 20.53
C TYR A 105 9.13 -5.85 19.19
N TYR A 106 10.09 -6.69 18.81
CA TYR A 106 10.78 -6.55 17.53
C TYR A 106 9.84 -6.73 16.33
N ARG A 107 8.92 -7.71 16.36
CA ARG A 107 7.92 -7.90 15.30
C ARG A 107 6.94 -6.73 15.24
N ARG A 108 6.50 -6.23 16.40
CA ARG A 108 5.60 -5.08 16.48
C ARG A 108 6.25 -3.80 15.96
N ALA A 109 7.51 -3.56 16.32
CA ALA A 109 8.30 -2.45 15.80
C ALA A 109 8.44 -2.52 14.27
N ALA A 110 8.75 -3.70 13.74
CA ALA A 110 8.83 -3.92 12.29
C ALA A 110 7.48 -3.66 11.60
N ALA A 111 6.36 -4.12 12.16
CA ALA A 111 5.03 -3.83 11.64
C ALA A 111 4.74 -2.32 11.66
N TYR A 112 5.06 -1.63 12.76
CA TYR A 112 4.92 -0.17 12.83
C TYR A 112 5.78 0.57 11.81
N MET A 113 7.02 0.12 11.55
CA MET A 113 7.88 0.69 10.51
C MET A 113 7.22 0.58 9.14
N SER A 114 6.71 -0.60 8.78
CA SER A 114 6.01 -0.83 7.50
C SER A 114 4.73 -0.02 7.36
N LEU A 115 4.08 0.33 8.48
CA LEU A 115 2.88 1.17 8.54
C LEU A 115 3.18 2.68 8.61
N GLY A 116 4.46 3.10 8.56
CA GLY A 116 4.84 4.50 8.74
C GLY A 116 4.66 5.04 10.17
N LYS A 117 4.34 4.18 11.14
CA LYS A 117 4.11 4.50 12.55
C LYS A 117 5.44 4.57 13.32
N PHE A 118 6.37 5.40 12.83
CA PHE A 118 7.76 5.42 13.26
C PHE A 118 7.96 5.76 14.74
N LYS A 119 7.09 6.60 15.33
CA LYS A 119 7.16 6.92 16.76
C LYS A 119 6.82 5.72 17.64
N GLN A 120 5.81 4.93 17.26
CA GLN A 120 5.48 3.68 17.96
C GLN A 120 6.59 2.64 17.76
N ALA A 121 7.11 2.50 16.54
CA ALA A 121 8.23 1.60 16.25
C ALA A 121 9.46 1.91 17.12
N LEU A 122 9.81 3.20 17.26
CA LEU A 122 10.96 3.64 18.04
C LEU A 122 10.84 3.23 19.51
N LYS A 123 9.65 3.34 20.11
CA LYS A 123 9.40 2.92 21.51
C LYS A 123 9.64 1.42 21.69
N ASP A 124 9.18 0.59 20.75
CA ASP A 124 9.38 -0.86 20.82
C ASP A 124 10.85 -1.24 20.58
N PHE A 125 11.54 -0.60 19.64
CA PHE A 125 12.98 -0.81 19.46
C PHE A 125 13.80 -0.36 20.67
N GLU A 126 13.42 0.74 21.33
CA GLU A 126 14.04 1.20 22.56
C GLU A 126 13.90 0.17 23.70
N ALA A 127 12.73 -0.47 23.82
CA ALA A 127 12.53 -1.54 24.79
C ALA A 127 13.46 -2.74 24.52
N VAL A 128 13.63 -3.12 23.24
CA VAL A 128 14.52 -4.22 22.84
C VAL A 128 15.99 -3.88 23.10
N THR A 129 16.45 -2.67 22.75
CA THR A 129 17.85 -2.27 22.95
C THR A 129 18.20 -2.10 24.42
N LYS A 130 17.26 -1.62 25.26
CA LYS A 130 17.44 -1.61 26.72
C LYS A 130 17.58 -3.00 27.31
N ALA A 131 16.79 -3.96 26.84
CA ALA A 131 16.87 -5.35 27.30
C ALA A 131 18.09 -6.11 26.75
N ARG A 132 18.62 -5.71 25.58
CA ARG A 132 19.77 -6.34 24.91
C ARG A 132 20.78 -5.30 24.40
N PRO A 133 21.55 -4.65 25.30
CA PRO A 133 22.45 -3.56 24.92
C PRO A 133 23.63 -3.98 24.02
N GLN A 134 23.97 -5.28 24.00
CA GLN A 134 25.04 -5.82 23.15
C GLN A 134 24.54 -6.34 21.79
N ASP A 135 23.22 -6.34 21.56
CA ASP A 135 22.64 -6.78 20.28
C ASP A 135 22.83 -5.70 19.22
N ARG A 136 23.77 -5.97 18.29
CA ARG A 136 24.12 -5.06 17.20
C ARG A 136 22.96 -4.83 16.23
N ASP A 137 22.14 -5.85 15.98
CA ASP A 137 21.00 -5.73 15.07
C ASP A 137 19.91 -4.85 15.68
N ALA A 138 19.58 -5.07 16.97
CA ALA A 138 18.64 -4.23 17.71
C ALA A 138 19.11 -2.76 17.73
N SER A 139 20.40 -2.53 17.98
CA SER A 139 20.99 -1.19 17.99
C SER A 139 20.96 -0.52 16.61
N ALA A 140 21.26 -1.27 15.54
CA ALA A 140 21.18 -0.76 14.17
C ALA A 140 19.76 -0.31 13.82
N LYS A 141 18.76 -1.14 14.12
CA LYS A 141 17.34 -0.85 13.83
C LYS A 141 16.77 0.31 14.63
N TYR A 142 17.15 0.41 15.90
CA TYR A 142 16.81 1.59 16.71
C TYR A 142 17.38 2.87 16.09
N ASN A 143 18.66 2.87 15.70
CA ASN A 143 19.31 4.03 15.11
C ASN A 143 18.72 4.41 13.74
N GLU A 144 18.36 3.42 12.93
CA GLU A 144 17.66 3.61 11.67
C GLU A 144 16.29 4.26 11.88
N CYS A 145 15.47 3.70 12.77
CA CYS A 145 14.17 4.26 13.14
C CYS A 145 14.30 5.69 13.69
N LEU A 146 15.30 5.93 14.55
CA LEU A 146 15.58 7.25 15.11
C LEU A 146 15.94 8.29 14.04
N LYS A 147 16.73 7.90 13.03
CA LYS A 147 17.04 8.78 11.88
C LYS A 147 15.78 9.17 11.13
N VAL A 148 14.88 8.22 10.87
CA VAL A 148 13.60 8.48 10.19
C VAL A 148 12.72 9.41 11.02
N VAL A 149 12.54 9.14 12.32
CA VAL A 149 11.73 9.99 13.21
C VAL A 149 12.29 11.42 13.27
N ARG A 150 13.62 11.58 13.36
CA ARG A 150 14.26 12.90 13.36
C ARG A 150 14.08 13.62 12.03
N ARG A 151 14.21 12.91 10.90
CA ARG A 151 13.96 13.46 9.56
C ARG A 151 12.53 13.98 9.44
N ILE A 152 11.54 13.18 9.82
CA ILE A 152 10.12 13.57 9.76
C ILE A 152 9.82 14.75 10.70
N ALA A 153 10.39 14.74 11.92
CA ALA A 153 10.22 15.86 12.84
C ALA A 153 10.82 17.16 12.29
N PHE A 154 11.98 17.08 11.63
CA PHE A 154 12.61 18.20 10.94
C PHE A 154 11.76 18.67 9.76
N GLU A 155 11.32 17.77 8.88
CA GLU A 155 10.43 18.05 7.74
C GLU A 155 9.12 18.71 8.18
N ARG A 156 8.55 18.28 9.31
CA ARG A 156 7.35 18.90 9.90
C ARG A 156 7.64 20.29 10.47
N ALA A 157 8.79 20.48 11.10
CA ALA A 157 9.19 21.78 11.65
C ALA A 157 9.44 22.83 10.55
N ILE A 158 9.93 22.41 9.38
CA ILE A 158 10.08 23.29 8.22
C ILE A 158 8.78 23.45 7.40
N ALA A 159 7.75 22.64 7.66
CA ALA A 159 6.47 22.70 6.94
C ALA A 159 5.50 23.77 7.46
N VAL A 160 5.94 24.66 8.37
CA VAL A 160 5.09 25.64 9.08
C VAL A 160 4.78 26.90 8.24
N ASP A 161 5.05 26.91 6.94
CA ASP A 161 4.53 27.92 6.03
C ASP A 161 3.58 27.28 5.01
N ASP A 162 2.29 27.61 5.11
CA ASP A 162 1.22 27.31 4.13
C ASP A 162 1.45 28.01 2.76
N SER A 163 2.67 28.49 2.52
CA SER A 163 3.14 29.11 1.28
C SER A 163 4.29 28.33 0.63
N LYS A 164 4.33 26.99 0.78
CA LYS A 164 5.26 26.16 -0.01
C LYS A 164 5.00 26.44 -1.50
N LYS A 165 5.85 27.27 -2.09
CA LYS A 165 5.99 27.42 -3.54
C LYS A 165 6.19 26.02 -4.10
N SER A 166 5.40 25.65 -5.11
CA SER A 166 5.51 24.34 -5.74
C SER A 166 6.95 24.16 -6.21
N VAL A 167 7.48 22.95 -6.08
CA VAL A 167 8.77 22.59 -6.67
C VAL A 167 8.78 22.95 -8.16
N ALA A 168 7.66 22.78 -8.85
CA ALA A 168 7.46 23.18 -10.23
C ALA A 168 7.80 24.66 -10.47
N ASP A 169 7.36 25.57 -9.59
CA ASP A 169 7.57 27.02 -9.72
C ASP A 169 9.05 27.42 -9.56
N SER A 170 9.86 26.55 -8.94
CA SER A 170 11.28 26.78 -8.71
C SER A 170 12.19 26.23 -9.82
N ILE A 171 11.63 25.52 -10.80
CA ILE A 171 12.41 24.86 -11.86
C ILE A 171 12.44 25.74 -13.11
N ASP A 172 13.63 26.26 -13.42
CA ASP A 172 13.89 26.94 -14.70
C ASP A 172 14.28 25.89 -15.77
N ILE A 173 13.29 25.42 -16.52
CA ILE A 173 13.47 24.42 -17.58
C ILE A 173 14.23 25.01 -18.77
N GLU A 174 14.00 26.29 -19.08
CA GLU A 174 14.59 26.96 -20.23
C GLU A 174 16.10 27.14 -20.06
N ALA A 175 16.55 27.42 -18.83
CA ALA A 175 17.97 27.50 -18.50
C ALA A 175 18.71 26.14 -18.53
N MET A 176 18.01 25.01 -18.64
CA MET A 176 18.67 23.70 -18.71
C MET A 176 19.29 23.48 -20.09
N CYS A 177 20.61 23.34 -20.13
CA CYS A 177 21.35 22.88 -21.31
C CYS A 177 21.18 21.36 -21.48
N ILE A 178 21.16 20.92 -22.74
CA ILE A 178 21.26 19.52 -23.13
C ILE A 178 22.69 19.31 -23.63
N GLU A 179 23.34 18.25 -23.18
CA GLU A 179 24.70 17.95 -23.62
C GLU A 179 24.75 17.56 -25.11
N ASP A 180 25.79 18.02 -25.83
CA ASP A 180 25.93 17.81 -27.29
C ASP A 180 26.02 16.33 -27.71
N ASP A 181 26.32 15.44 -26.78
CA ASP A 181 26.42 13.99 -26.96
C ASP A 181 25.12 13.25 -26.58
N TYR A 182 24.09 13.94 -26.10
CA TYR A 182 22.78 13.33 -25.86
C TYR A 182 22.16 12.89 -27.19
N ARG A 183 21.84 11.59 -27.29
CA ARG A 183 21.21 10.95 -28.46
C ARG A 183 19.88 10.27 -28.10
N GLY A 184 19.31 10.63 -26.96
CA GLY A 184 18.01 10.12 -26.53
C GLY A 184 16.85 10.93 -27.10
N PRO A 185 15.61 10.60 -26.72
CA PRO A 185 14.41 11.23 -27.21
C PRO A 185 14.37 12.72 -26.85
N GLN A 186 13.82 13.53 -27.75
CA GLN A 186 13.70 14.99 -27.62
C GLN A 186 12.26 15.45 -27.86
N LEU A 187 11.75 16.31 -26.98
CA LEU A 187 10.41 16.88 -27.16
C LEU A 187 10.37 17.75 -28.41
N GLN A 188 9.33 17.61 -29.23
CA GLN A 188 9.10 18.44 -30.41
C GLN A 188 8.23 19.63 -30.00
N ASP A 189 8.74 20.85 -30.19
CA ASP A 189 8.09 22.10 -29.75
C ASP A 189 7.65 22.07 -28.26
N GLY A 190 8.45 21.42 -27.42
CA GLY A 190 8.18 21.27 -25.99
C GLY A 190 7.01 20.34 -25.66
N ARG A 191 6.53 19.54 -26.63
CA ARG A 191 5.40 18.61 -26.48
C ARG A 191 5.83 17.16 -26.70
N VAL A 192 5.08 16.27 -26.06
CA VAL A 192 5.20 14.82 -26.28
C VAL A 192 4.51 14.46 -27.60
N THR A 193 5.20 13.70 -28.44
CA THR A 193 4.67 13.16 -29.71
C THR A 193 4.75 11.63 -29.71
N LEU A 194 4.07 10.97 -30.65
CA LEU A 194 4.16 9.51 -30.78
C LEU A 194 5.58 9.05 -31.13
N GLU A 195 6.31 9.83 -31.93
CA GLU A 195 7.72 9.56 -32.25
C GLU A 195 8.59 9.63 -31.00
N PHE A 196 8.46 10.70 -30.20
CA PHE A 196 9.13 10.80 -28.90
C PHE A 196 8.82 9.60 -28.00
N MET A 197 7.56 9.17 -27.94
CA MET A 197 7.17 8.02 -27.11
C MET A 197 7.82 6.72 -27.58
N ARG A 198 7.92 6.49 -28.90
CA ARG A 198 8.61 5.32 -29.46
C ARG A 198 10.09 5.34 -29.11
N GLU A 199 10.76 6.48 -29.30
CA GLU A 199 12.17 6.65 -28.95
C GLU A 199 12.43 6.52 -27.43
N LEU A 200 11.51 7.01 -26.61
CA LEU A 200 11.57 6.90 -25.14
C LEU A 200 11.52 5.44 -24.70
N MET A 201 10.55 4.67 -25.21
CA MET A 201 10.44 3.25 -24.90
C MET A 201 11.69 2.48 -25.34
N GLU A 202 12.24 2.74 -26.53
CA GLU A 202 13.47 2.10 -26.99
C GLU A 202 14.70 2.52 -26.18
N THR A 203 14.75 3.79 -25.74
CA THR A 203 15.81 4.28 -24.85
C THR A 203 15.80 3.55 -23.52
N PHE A 204 14.61 3.36 -22.92
CA PHE A 204 14.44 2.64 -21.68
C PHE A 204 14.70 1.13 -21.82
N LYS A 205 14.27 0.49 -22.92
CA LYS A 205 14.61 -0.91 -23.21
C LYS A 205 16.13 -1.13 -23.31
N ALA A 206 16.86 -0.14 -23.81
CA ALA A 206 18.32 -0.15 -23.88
C ALA A 206 19.01 0.21 -22.56
N GLY A 207 18.27 0.38 -21.45
CA GLY A 207 18.83 0.73 -20.13
C GLY A 207 19.39 2.15 -20.05
N ARG A 208 19.02 3.03 -20.98
CA ARG A 208 19.41 4.45 -21.00
C ARG A 208 18.31 5.29 -20.36
N LYS A 209 18.62 6.53 -19.98
CA LYS A 209 17.68 7.44 -19.30
C LYS A 209 17.26 8.62 -20.17
N LEU A 210 16.05 9.13 -19.93
CA LEU A 210 15.57 10.40 -20.48
C LEU A 210 16.38 11.56 -19.89
N HIS A 211 16.78 12.54 -20.72
CA HIS A 211 17.48 13.72 -20.23
C HIS A 211 16.64 14.51 -19.21
N ARG A 212 17.28 15.07 -18.18
CA ARG A 212 16.61 15.74 -17.06
C ARG A 212 15.70 16.90 -17.46
N LYS A 213 16.05 17.66 -18.52
CA LYS A 213 15.24 18.77 -19.04
C LYS A 213 13.86 18.29 -19.45
N TYR A 214 13.82 17.21 -20.23
CA TYR A 214 12.57 16.62 -20.72
C TYR A 214 11.79 15.94 -19.60
N ALA A 215 12.49 15.27 -18.68
CA ALA A 215 11.89 14.70 -17.48
C ALA A 215 11.15 15.76 -16.64
N TYR A 216 11.80 16.89 -16.32
CA TYR A 216 11.16 17.99 -15.59
C TYR A 216 10.00 18.59 -16.37
N LYS A 217 10.15 18.81 -17.69
CA LYS A 217 9.07 19.34 -18.54
C LYS A 217 7.83 18.44 -18.51
N MET A 218 8.01 17.13 -18.68
CA MET A 218 6.91 16.16 -18.62
C MET A 218 6.21 16.18 -17.25
N LEU A 219 6.96 16.31 -16.15
CA LEU A 219 6.35 16.35 -14.81
C LEU A 219 5.60 17.65 -14.54
N VAL A 220 6.13 18.80 -14.98
CA VAL A 220 5.44 20.09 -14.86
C VAL A 220 4.15 20.08 -15.68
N ASP A 221 4.20 19.58 -16.92
CA ASP A 221 3.01 19.46 -17.77
C ASP A 221 1.99 18.46 -17.18
N ALA A 222 2.47 17.32 -16.67
CA ALA A 222 1.60 16.31 -16.06
C ALA A 222 0.93 16.84 -14.80
N LYS A 223 1.66 17.58 -13.94
CA LYS A 223 1.08 18.26 -12.77
C LYS A 223 -0.06 19.18 -13.21
N ALA A 224 0.20 20.08 -14.15
CA ALA A 224 -0.80 21.03 -14.63
C ALA A 224 -2.04 20.32 -15.22
N LEU A 225 -1.82 19.24 -15.98
CA LEU A 225 -2.91 18.41 -16.51
C LEU A 225 -3.73 17.81 -15.37
N PHE A 226 -3.10 17.08 -14.44
CA PHE A 226 -3.82 16.41 -13.37
C PHE A 226 -4.51 17.38 -12.41
N GLU A 227 -3.92 18.56 -12.16
CA GLU A 227 -4.51 19.64 -11.37
C GLU A 227 -5.84 20.13 -11.95
N SER A 228 -6.00 20.09 -13.28
CA SER A 228 -7.25 20.46 -13.97
C SER A 228 -8.37 19.41 -13.87
N LEU A 229 -8.06 18.18 -13.41
CA LEU A 229 -9.02 17.08 -13.36
C LEU A 229 -9.77 17.02 -12.00
N PRO A 230 -11.00 16.48 -11.98
CA PRO A 230 -11.69 16.16 -10.72
C PRO A 230 -11.07 14.94 -10.02
N SER A 231 -11.44 14.73 -8.76
CA SER A 231 -10.99 13.54 -7.99
C SER A 231 -11.65 12.24 -8.47
N LEU A 232 -12.85 12.32 -9.04
CA LEU A 232 -13.50 11.24 -9.78
C LEU A 232 -13.68 11.70 -11.23
N VAL A 233 -13.04 11.01 -12.18
CA VAL A 233 -13.08 11.35 -13.61
C VAL A 233 -14.14 10.51 -14.31
N ASP A 234 -15.11 11.18 -14.94
CA ASP A 234 -16.12 10.52 -15.75
C ASP A 234 -15.57 10.18 -17.15
N ILE A 235 -15.76 8.93 -17.60
CA ILE A 235 -15.29 8.40 -18.88
C ILE A 235 -16.50 7.92 -19.69
N SER A 236 -16.62 8.42 -20.93
CA SER A 236 -17.60 7.91 -21.90
C SER A 236 -16.92 7.01 -22.91
N VAL A 237 -17.30 5.74 -22.93
CA VAL A 237 -16.85 4.74 -23.90
C VAL A 237 -18.00 4.45 -24.86
N PRO A 238 -17.87 4.76 -26.16
CA PRO A 238 -18.91 4.49 -27.14
C PRO A 238 -19.27 3.01 -27.22
N LYS A 239 -20.52 2.74 -27.61
CA LYS A 239 -20.97 1.37 -27.89
C LYS A 239 -20.07 0.76 -28.98
N ASP A 240 -19.62 -0.46 -28.75
CA ASP A 240 -18.70 -1.22 -29.63
C ASP A 240 -17.23 -0.76 -29.66
N CYS A 241 -16.84 0.21 -28.81
CA CYS A 241 -15.43 0.54 -28.60
C CYS A 241 -14.83 -0.31 -27.47
N LYS A 242 -13.58 -0.74 -27.68
CA LYS A 242 -12.76 -1.39 -26.66
C LYS A 242 -12.26 -0.35 -25.66
N PHE A 243 -12.20 -0.73 -24.38
CA PHE A 243 -11.54 0.03 -23.33
C PHE A 243 -10.74 -0.92 -22.44
N THR A 244 -9.46 -0.62 -22.21
CA THR A 244 -8.57 -1.51 -21.45
C THR A 244 -8.35 -0.96 -20.04
N ILE A 245 -8.53 -1.79 -19.01
CA ILE A 245 -8.18 -1.46 -17.62
C ILE A 245 -7.01 -2.35 -17.21
N CYS A 246 -5.89 -1.74 -16.83
CA CYS A 246 -4.73 -2.41 -16.25
C CYS A 246 -4.71 -2.16 -14.74
N GLY A 247 -4.30 -3.17 -13.98
CA GLY A 247 -4.02 -3.03 -12.55
C GLY A 247 -2.61 -2.55 -12.29
N ASP A 248 -2.09 -2.95 -11.13
CA ASP A 248 -0.75 -2.63 -10.65
C ASP A 248 0.32 -3.11 -11.64
N ILE A 249 1.38 -2.34 -11.82
CA ILE A 249 2.55 -2.71 -12.64
C ILE A 249 3.87 -2.65 -11.88
N HIS A 250 3.95 -1.84 -10.81
CA HIS A 250 5.05 -1.81 -9.84
C HIS A 250 6.46 -1.86 -10.46
N GLY A 251 6.75 -0.93 -11.36
CA GLY A 251 8.08 -0.81 -11.95
C GLY A 251 8.53 -2.01 -12.80
N GLN A 252 7.61 -2.85 -13.27
CA GLN A 252 7.88 -3.93 -14.23
C GLN A 252 7.83 -3.42 -15.68
N PHE A 253 8.82 -2.61 -16.06
CA PHE A 253 8.83 -1.91 -17.35
C PHE A 253 8.75 -2.83 -18.58
N PHE A 254 9.45 -3.97 -18.56
CA PHE A 254 9.41 -4.90 -19.69
C PHE A 254 8.05 -5.59 -19.83
N ASP A 255 7.36 -5.84 -18.72
CA ASP A 255 6.00 -6.35 -18.75
C ASP A 255 5.02 -5.28 -19.25
N LEU A 256 5.19 -3.99 -18.86
CA LEU A 256 4.45 -2.86 -19.44
C LEU A 256 4.60 -2.80 -20.97
N MET A 257 5.82 -2.99 -21.48
CA MET A 257 6.07 -3.06 -22.93
C MET A 257 5.33 -4.26 -23.57
N ASN A 258 5.32 -5.41 -22.89
CA ASN A 258 4.58 -6.57 -23.33
C ASN A 258 3.05 -6.32 -23.35
N ILE A 259 2.49 -5.56 -22.40
CA ILE A 259 1.07 -5.12 -22.46
C ILE A 259 0.80 -4.40 -23.79
N PHE A 260 1.67 -3.46 -24.17
CA PHE A 260 1.50 -2.67 -25.38
C PHE A 260 1.77 -3.47 -26.66
N GLU A 261 2.65 -4.46 -26.63
CA GLU A 261 2.88 -5.37 -27.75
C GLU A 261 1.66 -6.28 -27.99
N LEU A 262 1.08 -6.84 -26.93
CA LEU A 262 -0.06 -7.75 -27.02
C LEU A 262 -1.39 -7.03 -27.31
N ASN A 263 -1.61 -5.88 -26.69
CA ASN A 263 -2.91 -5.20 -26.70
C ASN A 263 -2.92 -3.90 -27.53
N GLY A 264 -1.78 -3.55 -28.14
CA GLY A 264 -1.57 -2.33 -28.92
C GLY A 264 -1.14 -1.14 -28.07
N LEU A 265 -0.48 -0.16 -28.68
CA LEU A 265 -0.11 1.08 -27.99
C LEU A 265 -1.37 1.89 -27.60
N PRO A 266 -1.30 2.71 -26.53
CA PRO A 266 -2.34 3.69 -26.24
C PRO A 266 -2.55 4.64 -27.42
N SER A 267 -3.81 4.89 -27.75
CA SER A 267 -4.23 5.82 -28.80
C SER A 267 -5.67 6.26 -28.57
N GLU A 268 -6.18 7.17 -29.41
CA GLU A 268 -7.60 7.55 -29.40
C GLU A 268 -8.54 6.36 -29.67
N THR A 269 -8.09 5.37 -30.43
CA THR A 269 -8.86 4.17 -30.78
C THR A 269 -8.57 2.96 -29.90
N ASN A 270 -7.57 3.06 -29.00
CA ASN A 270 -7.19 2.01 -28.05
C ASN A 270 -6.92 2.64 -26.68
N PRO A 271 -7.98 3.08 -25.96
CA PRO A 271 -7.84 3.76 -24.68
C PRO A 271 -7.48 2.80 -23.53
N TYR A 272 -6.75 3.34 -22.55
CA TYR A 272 -6.28 2.64 -21.37
C TYR A 272 -6.59 3.40 -20.08
N LEU A 273 -6.90 2.66 -19.03
CA LEU A 273 -6.85 3.12 -17.64
C LEU A 273 -5.87 2.25 -16.86
N PHE A 274 -4.80 2.87 -16.33
CA PHE A 274 -3.91 2.21 -15.36
C PHE A 274 -4.33 2.57 -13.95
N ASN A 275 -4.73 1.57 -13.16
CA ASN A 275 -5.43 1.76 -11.90
C ASN A 275 -4.49 1.74 -10.68
N GLY A 276 -3.55 2.68 -10.66
CA GLY A 276 -2.60 2.89 -9.55
C GLY A 276 -1.44 1.90 -9.52
N ASP A 277 -0.52 2.15 -8.59
CA ASP A 277 0.63 1.30 -8.27
C ASP A 277 1.54 1.06 -9.49
N PHE A 278 2.01 2.17 -10.03
CA PHE A 278 2.91 2.22 -11.18
C PHE A 278 4.37 1.95 -10.80
N VAL A 279 4.71 2.30 -9.56
CA VAL A 279 6.07 2.37 -9.03
C VAL A 279 6.24 1.46 -7.80
N ASP A 280 7.46 1.50 -7.24
CA ASP A 280 7.92 0.68 -6.11
C ASP A 280 8.02 -0.81 -6.43
N ARG A 281 8.79 -1.53 -5.61
CA ARG A 281 9.17 -2.96 -5.74
C ARG A 281 10.05 -3.25 -6.95
N GLY A 282 9.53 -3.07 -8.16
CA GLY A 282 10.27 -3.24 -9.40
C GLY A 282 11.34 -2.16 -9.56
N SER A 283 12.46 -2.52 -10.16
CA SER A 283 13.64 -1.66 -10.30
C SER A 283 13.63 -0.78 -11.57
N PHE A 284 12.50 -0.75 -12.28
CA PHE A 284 12.28 0.08 -13.48
C PHE A 284 11.06 1.00 -13.30
N SER A 285 10.85 1.51 -12.09
CA SER A 285 9.72 2.36 -11.74
C SER A 285 9.76 3.70 -12.48
N VAL A 286 10.95 4.28 -12.64
CA VAL A 286 11.19 5.52 -13.38
C VAL A 286 10.79 5.38 -14.85
N GLU A 287 11.17 4.28 -15.48
CA GLU A 287 10.83 4.00 -16.88
C GLU A 287 9.33 3.80 -17.06
N CYS A 288 8.69 3.06 -16.15
CA CYS A 288 7.23 2.88 -16.13
C CYS A 288 6.50 4.22 -16.04
N ILE A 289 6.81 5.02 -15.01
CA ILE A 289 6.05 6.24 -14.77
C ILE A 289 6.25 7.27 -15.88
N PHE A 290 7.46 7.44 -16.42
CA PHE A 290 7.67 8.35 -17.56
C PHE A 290 6.96 7.87 -18.83
N THR A 291 6.87 6.55 -19.04
CA THR A 291 6.11 6.01 -20.17
C THR A 291 4.62 6.29 -20.03
N LEU A 292 4.03 6.03 -18.85
CA LEU A 292 2.61 6.27 -18.59
C LEU A 292 2.28 7.77 -18.67
N LEU A 293 3.08 8.63 -18.04
CA LEU A 293 2.91 10.09 -18.10
C LEU A 293 3.07 10.62 -19.53
N GLY A 294 4.00 10.07 -20.30
CA GLY A 294 4.15 10.42 -21.71
C GLY A 294 2.90 10.12 -22.54
N PHE A 295 2.34 8.91 -22.41
CA PHE A 295 1.06 8.61 -23.06
C PHE A 295 -0.10 9.44 -22.51
N LYS A 296 -0.09 9.80 -21.22
CA LYS A 296 -1.10 10.71 -20.64
C LYS A 296 -1.05 12.10 -21.26
N LEU A 297 0.15 12.63 -21.49
CA LEU A 297 0.36 13.92 -22.14
C LEU A 297 0.01 13.88 -23.63
N LEU A 298 0.29 12.75 -24.30
CA LEU A 298 -0.02 12.55 -25.71
C LEU A 298 -1.51 12.34 -25.98
N TYR A 299 -2.19 11.56 -25.13
CA TYR A 299 -3.60 11.19 -25.28
C TYR A 299 -4.39 11.50 -23.98
N PRO A 300 -4.55 12.78 -23.60
CA PRO A 300 -5.11 13.17 -22.31
C PRO A 300 -6.52 12.66 -22.04
N ASN A 301 -7.30 12.40 -23.09
CA ASN A 301 -8.69 11.91 -23.00
C ASN A 301 -8.83 10.42 -23.37
N HIS A 302 -7.72 9.67 -23.51
CA HIS A 302 -7.76 8.23 -23.85
C HIS A 302 -6.72 7.41 -23.06
N MET A 303 -5.80 8.07 -22.37
CA MET A 303 -4.93 7.49 -21.37
C MET A 303 -5.33 8.02 -19.99
N TYR A 304 -5.72 7.14 -19.09
CA TYR A 304 -6.21 7.45 -17.77
C TYR A 304 -5.33 6.80 -16.70
N MET A 305 -5.21 7.45 -15.55
CA MET A 305 -4.34 7.03 -14.46
C MET A 305 -5.03 7.33 -13.14
N SER A 306 -5.33 6.29 -12.36
CA SER A 306 -5.79 6.43 -10.96
C SER A 306 -4.59 6.46 -10.03
N ARG A 307 -4.70 7.16 -8.90
CA ARG A 307 -3.74 7.05 -7.81
C ARG A 307 -3.86 5.69 -7.13
N GLY A 308 -2.74 5.01 -6.89
CA GLY A 308 -2.64 3.85 -6.00
C GLY A 308 -2.04 4.24 -4.64
N ASN A 309 -1.93 3.27 -3.72
CA ASN A 309 -1.30 3.55 -2.43
C ASN A 309 0.21 3.76 -2.56
N HIS A 310 0.85 3.19 -3.58
CA HIS A 310 2.26 3.38 -3.86
C HIS A 310 2.59 4.73 -4.52
N GLU A 311 1.61 5.50 -5.00
CA GLU A 311 1.81 6.91 -5.37
C GLU A 311 1.72 7.83 -4.12
N SER A 312 2.44 7.46 -3.07
CA SER A 312 2.54 8.19 -1.80
C SER A 312 3.97 8.24 -1.26
N GLN A 313 4.31 9.32 -0.57
CA GLN A 313 5.66 9.59 -0.09
C GLN A 313 6.17 8.48 0.83
N THR A 314 5.34 8.01 1.76
CA THR A 314 5.73 6.97 2.72
C THR A 314 6.04 5.66 2.02
N MET A 315 5.25 5.28 1.00
CA MET A 315 5.51 4.05 0.25
C MET A 315 6.80 4.18 -0.56
N ASN A 316 6.97 5.28 -1.29
CA ASN A 316 8.16 5.50 -2.14
C ASN A 316 9.48 5.52 -1.36
N GLN A 317 9.45 6.00 -0.11
CA GLN A 317 10.60 5.97 0.80
C GLN A 317 10.99 4.55 1.22
N MET A 318 10.01 3.69 1.40
CA MET A 318 10.19 2.35 1.96
C MET A 318 10.43 1.30 0.88
N TYR A 319 9.83 1.46 -0.30
CA TYR A 319 9.70 0.40 -1.30
C TYR A 319 10.43 0.66 -2.63
N GLY A 320 11.20 1.74 -2.71
CA GLY A 320 12.31 1.87 -3.67
C GLY A 320 12.23 3.05 -4.62
N PHE A 321 11.05 3.58 -4.94
CA PHE A 321 10.91 4.61 -5.97
C PHE A 321 11.68 5.89 -5.65
N GLU A 322 11.63 6.37 -4.40
CA GLU A 322 12.41 7.57 -4.02
C GLU A 322 13.91 7.33 -4.18
N GLY A 323 14.38 6.13 -3.83
CA GLY A 323 15.78 5.72 -4.02
C GLY A 323 16.17 5.66 -5.50
N GLU A 324 15.29 5.09 -6.34
CA GLU A 324 15.50 4.96 -7.78
C GLU A 324 15.58 6.34 -8.46
N VAL A 325 14.65 7.24 -8.14
CA VAL A 325 14.64 8.62 -8.68
C VAL A 325 15.91 9.37 -8.27
N LYS A 326 16.33 9.25 -7.00
CA LYS A 326 17.56 9.89 -6.51
C LYS A 326 18.82 9.35 -7.18
N ALA A 327 18.84 8.05 -7.52
CA ALA A 327 19.96 7.43 -8.22
C ALA A 327 20.01 7.84 -9.71
N LYS A 328 18.87 7.90 -10.39
CA LYS A 328 18.79 8.21 -11.84
C LYS A 328 18.82 9.73 -12.12
N TYR A 329 18.28 10.53 -11.21
CA TYR A 329 18.09 11.98 -11.30
C TYR A 329 18.58 12.73 -10.05
N THR A 330 17.66 13.32 -9.28
CA THR A 330 17.98 14.22 -8.15
C THR A 330 16.92 14.10 -7.06
N PRO A 331 17.23 14.50 -5.80
CA PRO A 331 16.23 14.62 -4.75
C PRO A 331 15.08 15.57 -5.12
N LYS A 332 15.37 16.66 -5.83
CA LYS A 332 14.37 17.64 -6.28
C LYS A 332 13.37 17.03 -7.27
N MET A 333 13.81 16.09 -8.11
CA MET A 333 12.92 15.33 -9.00
C MET A 333 11.95 14.44 -8.19
N ALA A 334 12.42 13.82 -7.10
CA ALA A 334 11.57 12.99 -6.24
C ALA A 334 10.50 13.81 -5.51
N GLU A 335 10.84 15.04 -5.09
CA GLU A 335 9.86 15.99 -4.56
C GLU A 335 8.81 16.35 -5.62
N LEU A 336 9.21 16.64 -6.86
CA LEU A 336 8.27 16.96 -7.93
C LEU A 336 7.35 15.78 -8.28
N PHE A 337 7.86 14.54 -8.32
CA PHE A 337 7.03 13.35 -8.46
C PHE A 337 5.97 13.26 -7.37
N THR A 338 6.34 13.55 -6.12
CA THR A 338 5.39 13.56 -5.00
C THR A 338 4.28 14.60 -5.21
N GLU A 339 4.60 15.78 -5.73
CA GLU A 339 3.60 16.80 -6.08
C GLU A 339 2.69 16.34 -7.23
N VAL A 340 3.24 15.72 -8.28
CA VAL A 340 2.45 15.15 -9.40
C VAL A 340 1.50 14.06 -8.88
N PHE A 341 2.01 13.13 -8.06
CA PHE A 341 1.23 12.04 -7.49
C PHE A 341 0.08 12.51 -6.60
N ASN A 342 0.26 13.63 -5.90
CA ASN A 342 -0.80 14.24 -5.13
C ASN A 342 -1.99 14.70 -5.98
N TRP A 343 -1.77 15.01 -7.26
CA TRP A 343 -2.82 15.44 -8.18
C TRP A 343 -3.49 14.32 -8.97
N LEU A 344 -2.98 13.08 -8.93
CA LEU A 344 -3.60 11.94 -9.60
C LEU A 344 -5.05 11.74 -9.13
N PRO A 345 -6.03 11.57 -10.05
CA PRO A 345 -7.41 11.23 -9.71
C PRO A 345 -7.50 10.00 -8.81
N LEU A 346 -8.49 9.96 -7.91
CA LEU A 346 -8.67 8.86 -6.96
C LEU A 346 -9.48 7.70 -7.55
N ALA A 347 -10.36 8.00 -8.51
CA ALA A 347 -11.23 7.01 -9.15
C ALA A 347 -11.69 7.47 -10.55
N HIS A 348 -12.23 6.53 -11.31
CA HIS A 348 -12.83 6.77 -12.63
C HIS A 348 -14.22 6.15 -12.72
N LEU A 349 -15.18 6.86 -13.33
CA LEU A 349 -16.54 6.38 -13.55
C LEU A 349 -16.79 6.16 -15.05
N ILE A 350 -16.86 4.89 -15.47
CA ILE A 350 -17.07 4.54 -16.88
C ILE A 350 -18.56 4.41 -17.15
N ASN A 351 -19.04 5.17 -18.14
CA ASN A 351 -20.42 5.21 -18.63
C ASN A 351 -21.46 5.39 -17.53
N GLU A 352 -21.12 6.05 -16.42
CA GLU A 352 -21.97 6.21 -15.22
C GLU A 352 -22.41 4.88 -14.56
N ARG A 353 -21.74 3.76 -14.89
CA ARG A 353 -22.14 2.41 -14.45
C ARG A 353 -21.05 1.62 -13.75
N VAL A 354 -19.80 1.82 -14.13
CA VAL A 354 -18.66 1.05 -13.59
C VAL A 354 -17.70 1.99 -12.87
N LEU A 355 -17.53 1.79 -11.57
CA LEU A 355 -16.57 2.56 -10.78
C LEU A 355 -15.24 1.82 -10.70
N VAL A 356 -14.15 2.52 -10.98
CA VAL A 356 -12.79 1.98 -10.93
C VAL A 356 -11.97 2.77 -9.90
N MET A 357 -11.41 2.07 -8.91
CA MET A 357 -10.49 2.63 -7.91
C MET A 357 -9.39 1.62 -7.59
N HIS A 358 -8.25 2.07 -7.07
CA HIS A 358 -7.14 1.14 -6.79
C HIS A 358 -7.47 0.14 -5.67
N GLY A 359 -7.78 0.65 -4.47
CA GLY A 359 -8.11 -0.10 -3.26
C GLY A 359 -9.55 -0.62 -3.28
N GLY A 360 -10.49 0.09 -2.64
CA GLY A 360 -11.86 -0.41 -2.60
C GLY A 360 -12.88 0.50 -1.95
N LEU A 361 -13.86 -0.11 -1.28
CA LEU A 361 -15.03 0.57 -0.73
C LEU A 361 -14.84 0.96 0.74
N PHE A 362 -15.90 1.55 1.29
CA PHE A 362 -15.85 2.42 2.44
C PHE A 362 -16.33 1.79 3.75
N SER A 363 -15.80 2.28 4.86
CA SER A 363 -16.29 1.98 6.21
C SER A 363 -17.65 2.62 6.50
N ASP A 364 -17.93 3.77 5.89
CA ASP A 364 -19.20 4.48 6.00
C ASP A 364 -20.14 4.09 4.86
N ASP A 365 -21.35 3.62 5.20
CA ASP A 365 -22.37 3.26 4.23
C ASP A 365 -22.98 4.49 3.53
N SER A 366 -22.81 5.72 3.99
CA SER A 366 -23.40 6.92 3.38
C SER A 366 -22.65 7.46 2.16
N VAL A 367 -21.42 7.00 1.90
CA VAL A 367 -20.56 7.53 0.84
C VAL A 367 -21.21 7.42 -0.54
N THR A 368 -21.14 8.52 -1.29
CA THR A 368 -21.65 8.68 -2.65
C THR A 368 -20.53 9.01 -3.64
N LEU A 369 -20.84 8.95 -4.95
CA LEU A 369 -19.93 9.43 -5.99
C LEU A 369 -19.57 10.92 -5.84
N ASP A 370 -20.47 11.72 -5.29
CA ASP A 370 -20.24 13.15 -5.05
C ASP A 370 -19.21 13.39 -3.93
N ASP A 371 -19.21 12.55 -2.89
CA ASP A 371 -18.19 12.59 -1.84
C ASP A 371 -16.79 12.27 -2.40
N ILE A 372 -16.70 11.33 -3.34
CA ILE A 372 -15.45 11.03 -4.05
C ILE A 372 -15.02 12.24 -4.89
N ARG A 373 -15.92 12.86 -5.67
CA ARG A 373 -15.63 14.06 -6.48
C ARG A 373 -15.10 15.22 -5.63
N LYS A 374 -15.68 15.42 -4.44
CA LYS A 374 -15.35 16.52 -3.52
C LYS A 374 -14.13 16.25 -2.63
N THR A 375 -13.60 15.02 -2.64
CA THR A 375 -12.45 14.67 -1.79
C THR A 375 -11.21 15.46 -2.20
N PRO A 376 -10.61 16.28 -1.31
CA PRO A 376 -9.40 17.04 -1.62
C PRO A 376 -8.20 16.10 -1.69
N ARG A 377 -7.70 15.86 -2.92
CA ARG A 377 -6.67 14.85 -3.17
C ARG A 377 -5.23 15.34 -3.15
N ASN A 378 -4.99 16.65 -3.33
CA ASN A 378 -3.64 17.25 -3.38
C ASN A 378 -2.95 17.27 -2.00
N ARG A 379 -2.63 16.09 -1.50
CA ARG A 379 -2.00 15.82 -0.19
C ARG A 379 -1.56 14.36 -0.14
N GLN A 380 -0.80 14.02 0.90
CA GLN A 380 -0.60 12.62 1.24
C GLN A 380 -1.92 11.98 1.72
N PRO A 381 -2.15 10.67 1.44
CA PRO A 381 -3.31 9.97 1.95
C PRO A 381 -3.39 10.08 3.49
N PRO A 382 -4.57 10.41 4.06
CA PRO A 382 -4.77 10.33 5.50
C PRO A 382 -4.77 8.88 6.01
N GLU A 383 -4.76 8.70 7.33
CA GLU A 383 -4.87 7.37 7.95
C GLU A 383 -6.29 6.77 7.85
N GLU A 384 -7.32 7.59 7.62
CA GLU A 384 -8.74 7.19 7.56
C GLU A 384 -9.54 8.04 6.57
N GLY A 385 -10.78 7.63 6.27
CA GLY A 385 -11.72 8.35 5.41
C GLY A 385 -11.65 7.98 3.93
N VAL A 386 -12.48 8.64 3.11
CA VAL A 386 -12.72 8.31 1.70
C VAL A 386 -11.43 8.13 0.88
N MET A 387 -10.50 9.08 0.97
CA MET A 387 -9.23 9.00 0.25
C MET A 387 -8.37 7.80 0.68
N CYS A 388 -8.33 7.49 1.97
CA CYS A 388 -7.58 6.34 2.48
C CYS A 388 -8.20 5.03 1.95
N GLU A 389 -9.50 4.88 2.10
CA GLU A 389 -10.21 3.63 1.78
C GLU A 389 -10.25 3.34 0.27
N LEU A 390 -10.32 4.37 -0.57
CA LEU A 390 -10.17 4.23 -2.03
C LEU A 390 -8.83 3.65 -2.45
N LEU A 391 -7.78 3.83 -1.63
CA LEU A 391 -6.42 3.39 -1.93
C LEU A 391 -6.02 2.10 -1.21
N TRP A 392 -6.69 1.75 -0.10
CA TRP A 392 -6.19 0.69 0.82
C TRP A 392 -7.18 -0.42 1.16
N SER A 393 -8.49 -0.25 0.91
CA SER A 393 -9.48 -1.25 1.31
C SER A 393 -9.43 -2.49 0.40
N ASP A 394 -9.69 -3.67 0.97
CA ASP A 394 -9.77 -4.94 0.23
C ASP A 394 -11.16 -5.60 0.38
N PRO A 395 -11.65 -6.36 -0.63
CA PRO A 395 -12.84 -7.19 -0.47
C PRO A 395 -12.61 -8.36 0.50
N GLN A 396 -13.68 -8.82 1.16
CA GLN A 396 -13.70 -10.07 1.94
C GLN A 396 -14.91 -10.93 1.57
N PRO A 397 -14.83 -12.28 1.63
CA PRO A 397 -15.91 -13.14 1.18
C PRO A 397 -17.16 -13.07 2.07
N GLN A 398 -16.99 -12.82 3.37
CA GLN A 398 -18.09 -12.73 4.34
C GLN A 398 -18.69 -11.32 4.39
N ASP A 399 -20.00 -11.26 4.67
CA ASP A 399 -20.71 -9.99 4.85
C ASP A 399 -20.12 -9.16 6.02
N GLY A 400 -20.38 -7.85 5.96
CA GLY A 400 -19.95 -6.87 6.94
C GLY A 400 -18.60 -6.24 6.63
N ARG A 401 -17.92 -5.80 7.68
CA ARG A 401 -16.61 -5.14 7.60
C ARG A 401 -15.69 -5.75 8.64
N SER A 402 -14.40 -5.80 8.34
CA SER A 402 -13.39 -6.19 9.33
C SER A 402 -12.14 -5.32 9.24
N PRO A 403 -11.31 -5.27 10.31
CA PRO A 403 -10.04 -4.57 10.24
C PRO A 403 -9.18 -5.11 9.09
N SER A 404 -8.61 -4.18 8.32
CA SER A 404 -7.74 -4.53 7.19
C SER A 404 -6.51 -5.32 7.66
N LYS A 405 -6.17 -6.39 6.93
CA LYS A 405 -4.92 -7.13 7.12
C LYS A 405 -3.68 -6.25 6.94
N ARG A 406 -3.83 -5.13 6.23
CA ARG A 406 -2.78 -4.15 5.95
C ARG A 406 -2.59 -3.15 7.09
N GLY A 407 -3.51 -3.07 8.05
CA GLY A 407 -3.44 -2.12 9.18
C GLY A 407 -3.84 -0.68 8.84
N VAL A 408 -4.37 -0.47 7.64
CA VAL A 408 -4.91 0.77 7.08
C VAL A 408 -6.01 0.40 6.07
N GLY A 409 -7.04 1.24 5.96
CA GLY A 409 -8.28 0.88 5.24
C GLY A 409 -9.09 -0.19 5.97
N ILE A 410 -10.02 -0.83 5.25
CA ILE A 410 -10.88 -1.88 5.79
C ILE A 410 -10.98 -3.09 4.86
N HIS A 411 -11.44 -4.21 5.41
CA HIS A 411 -12.07 -5.22 4.58
C HIS A 411 -13.58 -4.97 4.47
N PHE A 412 -14.16 -5.15 3.28
CA PHE A 412 -15.60 -4.97 3.04
C PHE A 412 -16.23 -6.18 2.35
N GLY A 413 -17.41 -6.60 2.81
CA GLY A 413 -18.13 -7.77 2.32
C GLY A 413 -19.03 -7.52 1.11
N PRO A 414 -19.68 -8.58 0.58
CA PRO A 414 -20.59 -8.50 -0.55
C PRO A 414 -21.80 -7.58 -0.30
N ASP A 415 -22.29 -7.51 0.93
CA ASP A 415 -23.36 -6.62 1.36
C ASP A 415 -22.98 -5.13 1.26
N VAL A 416 -21.75 -4.77 1.62
CA VAL A 416 -21.22 -3.40 1.49
C VAL A 416 -21.16 -3.01 0.02
N THR A 417 -20.61 -3.88 -0.83
CA THR A 417 -20.55 -3.65 -2.29
C THR A 417 -21.95 -3.48 -2.86
N ARG A 418 -22.89 -4.36 -2.52
CA ARG A 418 -24.27 -4.28 -3.00
C ARG A 418 -24.95 -2.97 -2.62
N ARG A 419 -24.88 -2.56 -1.35
CA ARG A 419 -25.48 -1.30 -0.88
C ARG A 419 -24.88 -0.07 -1.57
N PHE A 420 -23.56 -0.04 -1.73
CA PHE A 420 -22.89 1.08 -2.40
C PHE A 420 -23.31 1.19 -3.87
N LEU A 421 -23.33 0.07 -4.59
CA LEU A 421 -23.73 0.03 -6.00
C LEU A 421 -25.19 0.44 -6.19
N GLU A 422 -26.11 -0.08 -5.34
CA GLU A 422 -27.53 0.28 -5.39
C GLU A 422 -27.76 1.78 -5.15
N ARG A 423 -27.10 2.35 -4.11
CA ARG A 423 -27.20 3.78 -3.80
C ARG A 423 -26.74 4.66 -4.96
N ASN A 424 -25.66 4.26 -5.63
CA ASN A 424 -25.02 5.06 -6.68
C ASN A 424 -25.44 4.65 -8.10
N ARG A 425 -26.39 3.70 -8.24
CA ARG A 425 -26.91 3.18 -9.52
C ARG A 425 -25.83 2.59 -10.44
N LEU A 426 -24.87 1.91 -9.83
CA LEU A 426 -23.74 1.25 -10.50
C LEU A 426 -24.01 -0.24 -10.70
N ASP A 427 -23.34 -0.84 -11.68
CA ASP A 427 -23.44 -2.26 -11.99
C ASP A 427 -22.43 -3.10 -11.19
N TYR A 428 -21.16 -2.67 -11.19
CA TYR A 428 -20.07 -3.30 -10.45
C TYR A 428 -18.90 -2.33 -10.24
N VAL A 429 -17.94 -2.73 -9.39
CA VAL A 429 -16.65 -2.03 -9.23
C VAL A 429 -15.50 -2.85 -9.80
N VAL A 430 -14.49 -2.17 -10.34
CA VAL A 430 -13.19 -2.75 -10.70
C VAL A 430 -12.13 -2.15 -9.81
N ARG A 431 -11.25 -2.99 -9.28
CA ARG A 431 -10.15 -2.60 -8.41
C ARG A 431 -8.88 -3.40 -8.66
N SER A 432 -7.78 -3.06 -7.99
CA SER A 432 -6.48 -3.72 -8.21
C SER A 432 -5.85 -4.17 -6.89
N HIS A 433 -4.67 -3.66 -6.46
CA HIS A 433 -4.11 -3.67 -5.09
C HIS A 433 -3.82 -5.05 -4.43
N GLU A 434 -4.41 -6.14 -4.91
CA GLU A 434 -4.15 -7.50 -4.50
C GLU A 434 -3.74 -8.34 -5.68
N VAL A 435 -2.59 -8.99 -5.55
CA VAL A 435 -2.17 -10.02 -6.49
C VAL A 435 -3.21 -11.13 -6.57
N LYS A 436 -3.47 -11.59 -7.79
CA LYS A 436 -4.30 -12.76 -8.07
C LYS A 436 -3.51 -13.74 -8.93
N ALA A 437 -3.68 -15.03 -8.65
CA ALA A 437 -2.92 -16.09 -9.31
C ALA A 437 -3.08 -16.07 -10.84
N ASP A 438 -4.29 -15.76 -11.32
CA ASP A 438 -4.65 -15.67 -12.73
C ASP A 438 -4.63 -14.23 -13.27
N GLY A 439 -4.08 -13.26 -12.52
CA GLY A 439 -4.07 -11.84 -12.88
C GLY A 439 -5.40 -11.12 -12.64
N TYR A 440 -6.49 -11.83 -12.33
CA TYR A 440 -7.77 -11.25 -11.94
C TYR A 440 -8.57 -12.16 -11.00
N GLU A 441 -9.61 -11.61 -10.38
CA GLU A 441 -10.59 -12.36 -9.60
C GLU A 441 -11.97 -11.68 -9.64
N VAL A 442 -13.04 -12.47 -9.75
CA VAL A 442 -14.42 -11.98 -9.70
C VAL A 442 -15.04 -12.39 -8.37
N ALA A 443 -15.28 -11.41 -7.50
CA ALA A 443 -15.81 -11.59 -6.16
C ALA A 443 -17.22 -10.99 -6.01
N HIS A 444 -17.82 -11.18 -4.83
CA HIS A 444 -19.09 -10.57 -4.41
C HIS A 444 -20.24 -10.78 -5.42
N GLY A 445 -20.32 -11.99 -5.99
CA GLY A 445 -21.36 -12.32 -6.97
C GLY A 445 -21.25 -11.56 -8.29
N GLY A 446 -20.03 -11.25 -8.74
CA GLY A 446 -19.80 -10.51 -9.99
C GLY A 446 -19.74 -8.99 -9.84
N LYS A 447 -19.84 -8.48 -8.62
CA LYS A 447 -19.97 -7.04 -8.35
C LYS A 447 -18.66 -6.35 -7.93
N CYS A 448 -17.62 -7.12 -7.64
CA CYS A 448 -16.29 -6.60 -7.30
C CYS A 448 -15.25 -7.40 -8.09
N ILE A 449 -14.57 -6.76 -9.03
CA ILE A 449 -13.57 -7.40 -9.89
C ILE A 449 -12.20 -6.87 -9.51
N THR A 450 -11.26 -7.76 -9.21
CA THR A 450 -9.84 -7.41 -9.03
C THR A 450 -9.08 -7.68 -10.32
N VAL A 451 -8.25 -6.74 -10.77
CA VAL A 451 -7.30 -6.89 -11.90
C VAL A 451 -5.90 -6.51 -11.45
N PHE A 452 -4.89 -7.27 -11.87
CA PHE A 452 -3.49 -7.08 -11.47
C PHE A 452 -2.58 -7.36 -12.67
N SER A 453 -1.71 -6.41 -13.02
CA SER A 453 -0.98 -6.40 -14.30
C SER A 453 0.54 -6.54 -14.15
N ALA A 454 1.00 -7.02 -12.99
CA ALA A 454 2.41 -7.30 -12.71
C ALA A 454 2.65 -8.82 -12.63
N PRO A 455 2.86 -9.52 -13.76
CA PRO A 455 3.07 -10.97 -13.76
C PRO A 455 4.35 -11.33 -13.02
N ASN A 456 4.42 -12.52 -12.43
CA ASN A 456 5.60 -12.99 -11.68
C ASN A 456 6.07 -12.05 -10.54
N TYR A 457 5.20 -11.22 -9.97
CA TYR A 457 5.54 -10.20 -8.98
C TYR A 457 6.46 -10.65 -7.82
N TRP A 458 6.36 -11.91 -7.38
CA TRP A 458 7.21 -12.50 -6.32
C TRP A 458 8.23 -13.55 -6.80
N SER A 459 8.62 -13.58 -8.08
CA SER A 459 9.61 -14.58 -8.57
C SER A 459 11.01 -14.44 -7.96
N VAL A 460 11.22 -13.46 -7.07
CA VAL A 460 12.32 -13.46 -6.09
C VAL A 460 11.85 -14.16 -4.79
N GLY A 461 11.44 -15.43 -4.87
CA GLY A 461 11.26 -16.29 -3.67
C GLY A 461 9.99 -17.16 -3.62
N TRP A 462 9.00 -16.93 -4.48
CA TRP A 462 7.77 -17.72 -4.49
C TRP A 462 7.45 -18.27 -5.87
N GLY A 463 6.92 -19.50 -5.90
CA GLY A 463 6.61 -20.22 -7.13
C GLY A 463 5.80 -19.39 -8.14
N LYS A 464 6.09 -19.61 -9.42
CA LYS A 464 5.54 -18.89 -10.59
C LYS A 464 4.05 -18.52 -10.41
N ILE A 465 3.77 -17.22 -10.31
CA ILE A 465 2.44 -16.65 -10.51
C ILE A 465 2.24 -16.52 -12.03
N SER A 466 1.08 -16.96 -12.53
CA SER A 466 0.79 -17.13 -13.95
C SER A 466 1.15 -15.90 -14.79
N SER A 467 1.72 -16.15 -15.97
CA SER A 467 2.24 -15.18 -16.93
C SER A 467 1.16 -14.56 -17.83
N ARG A 468 -0.07 -14.41 -17.35
CA ARG A 468 -1.15 -13.82 -18.15
C ARG A 468 -1.34 -12.36 -17.76
N VAL A 469 -0.79 -11.50 -18.61
CA VAL A 469 -1.06 -10.06 -18.70
C VAL A 469 -2.45 -9.86 -19.30
#